data_AF-A0A6S5JNX8-F1
#
_entry.id   AF-A0A6S5JNX8-F1
#
_cell.length_a   1.000
_cell.length_b   1.000
_cell.length_c   1.000
_cell.angle_alpha   90.00
_cell.angle_beta   90.00
_cell.angle_gamma   90.00
#
_symmetry.space_group_name_H-M   'P 1'
#
loop_
_entity.id
_entity.type
_entity.pdbx_description
1 polymer ?
#
loop_
_entity_poly.entity_id
_entity_poly.type
_entity_poly.pdbx_seq_one_letter_code
_entity_poly.pdbx_strand_id
1 'polypeptide(L)'
;MNKSSYQNTGSKEFNIYEKLTATNTHWCHHFSAQPHDEGFNYQFRTTCVDGVEFAVYERIDNFFVLVDFFKSYDEACDDAKKIIDEYPDIKRMFSANQLRY
;
A
#
# COMPACT_ATOMS: atom_id res chain seq x y z
N MET A 1 -3.62 -12.73 -25.76
CA MET A 1 -3.58 -11.25 -25.82
C MET A 1 -4.55 -10.73 -24.78
N ASN A 2 -4.09 -9.90 -23.84
CA ASN A 2 -4.80 -8.79 -23.21
C ASN A 2 -3.81 -8.12 -22.23
N LYS A 3 -3.04 -7.17 -22.77
CA LYS A 3 -2.27 -6.22 -21.97
C LYS A 3 -3.27 -5.16 -21.51
N SER A 4 -3.68 -5.17 -20.24
CA SER A 4 -4.31 -4.01 -19.62
C SER A 4 -3.21 -3.00 -19.31
N SER A 5 -2.84 -2.24 -20.33
CA SER A 5 -1.99 -1.06 -20.20
C SER A 5 -2.82 0.06 -19.58
N TYR A 6 -2.71 0.24 -18.27
CA TYR A 6 -2.99 1.53 -17.66
C TYR A 6 -1.84 2.46 -18.05
N GLN A 7 -2.01 3.16 -19.16
CA GLN A 7 -1.25 4.37 -19.43
C GLN A 7 -2.04 5.52 -18.83
N ASN A 8 -1.44 6.23 -17.88
CA ASN A 8 -1.84 7.57 -17.54
C ASN A 8 -0.61 8.50 -17.55
N THR A 9 -0.91 9.77 -17.66
CA THR A 9 -0.15 10.80 -18.38
C THR A 9 0.71 11.69 -17.48
N GLY A 10 1.96 11.96 -17.89
CA GLY A 10 2.55 13.31 -17.87
C GLY A 10 2.91 14.00 -16.54
N SER A 11 2.65 13.42 -15.39
CA SER A 11 3.32 13.72 -14.12
C SER A 11 4.31 12.58 -13.84
N LYS A 12 5.28 12.74 -12.94
CA LYS A 12 6.11 11.60 -12.50
C LYS A 12 5.22 10.71 -11.63
N GLU A 13 4.28 10.03 -12.28
CA GLU A 13 3.22 9.23 -11.68
C GLU A 13 3.88 8.12 -10.87
N PHE A 14 3.46 7.98 -9.62
CA PHE A 14 4.08 7.06 -8.69
C PHE A 14 4.03 5.64 -9.25
N ASN A 15 5.20 5.05 -9.51
CA ASN A 15 5.31 3.71 -10.07
C ASN A 15 5.79 2.72 -9.00
N ILE A 16 4.87 1.90 -8.50
CA ILE A 16 5.18 0.89 -7.48
C ILE A 16 6.26 -0.10 -7.95
N TYR A 17 6.32 -0.42 -9.25
CA TYR A 17 7.34 -1.31 -9.80
C TYR A 17 8.75 -0.72 -9.70
N GLU A 18 8.90 0.58 -10.00
CA GLU A 18 10.18 1.27 -9.85
C GLU A 18 10.61 1.26 -8.39
N LYS A 19 9.69 1.53 -7.47
CA LYS A 19 9.97 1.52 -6.02
C LYS A 19 10.38 0.13 -5.53
N LEU A 20 9.65 -0.92 -5.93
CA LEU A 20 9.98 -2.32 -5.60
C LEU A 20 11.39 -2.69 -6.06
N THR A 21 11.77 -2.33 -7.30
CA THR A 21 13.10 -2.62 -7.84
C THR A 21 14.22 -1.83 -7.15
N ALA A 22 13.94 -0.59 -6.71
CA ALA A 22 14.92 0.27 -6.07
C ALA A 22 15.20 -0.10 -4.60
N THR A 23 14.21 -0.62 -3.88
CA THR A 23 14.31 -0.85 -2.43
C THR A 23 14.62 -2.30 -2.05
N ASN A 24 14.61 -3.24 -3.00
CA ASN A 24 14.78 -4.68 -2.72
C ASN A 24 13.89 -5.14 -1.55
N THR A 25 12.62 -4.72 -1.58
CA THR A 25 11.70 -4.93 -0.46
C THR A 25 11.22 -6.38 -0.37
N HIS A 26 10.78 -6.76 0.83
CA HIS A 26 10.21 -8.07 1.14
C HIS A 26 8.70 -8.15 0.82
N TRP A 27 8.06 -7.03 0.48
CA TRP A 27 6.65 -7.02 0.12
C TRP A 27 6.39 -7.67 -1.22
N CYS A 28 5.34 -8.48 -1.28
CA CYS A 28 4.87 -9.06 -2.54
C CYS A 28 4.10 -8.00 -3.32
N HIS A 29 4.29 -7.92 -4.64
CA HIS A 29 3.49 -7.03 -5.48
C HIS A 29 2.00 -7.38 -5.43
N HIS A 30 1.67 -8.67 -5.39
CA HIS A 30 0.29 -9.13 -5.25
C HIS A 30 0.23 -10.52 -4.62
N PHE A 31 -0.92 -10.86 -4.04
CA PHE A 31 -1.21 -12.20 -3.54
C PHE A 31 -2.71 -12.51 -3.66
N SER A 32 -3.06 -13.80 -3.65
CA SER A 32 -4.46 -14.23 -3.74
C SER A 32 -5.23 -13.88 -2.47
N ALA A 33 -6.39 -13.25 -2.62
CA ALA A 33 -7.37 -13.11 -1.57
C ALA A 33 -7.78 -14.51 -1.08
N GLN A 34 -7.87 -14.66 0.24
CA GLN A 34 -8.29 -15.88 0.89
C GLN A 34 -9.79 -15.85 1.19
N PRO A 35 -10.44 -17.00 1.44
CA PRO A 35 -11.87 -17.04 1.76
C PRO A 35 -12.26 -16.18 2.98
N HIS A 36 -11.36 -16.01 3.95
CA HIS A 36 -11.59 -15.15 5.12
C HIS A 36 -11.45 -13.64 4.81
N ASP A 37 -10.93 -13.29 3.64
CA ASP A 37 -10.85 -11.91 3.16
C ASP A 37 -12.16 -11.47 2.47
N GLU A 38 -13.20 -12.31 2.47
CA GLU A 38 -14.50 -11.98 1.88
C GLU A 38 -15.11 -10.73 2.52
N GLY A 39 -15.49 -9.75 1.69
CA GLY A 39 -16.03 -8.45 2.12
C GLY A 39 -14.98 -7.37 2.43
N PHE A 40 -13.69 -7.69 2.44
CA PHE A 40 -12.62 -6.69 2.59
C PHE A 40 -12.13 -6.18 1.24
N ASN A 41 -12.09 -4.86 1.08
CA ASN A 41 -11.59 -4.18 -0.12
C ASN A 41 -10.12 -3.76 -0.01
N TYR A 42 -9.59 -3.67 1.20
CA TYR A 42 -8.21 -3.26 1.45
C TYR A 42 -7.57 -4.17 2.49
N GLN A 43 -6.26 -4.36 2.37
CA GLN A 43 -5.48 -5.03 3.39
C GLN A 43 -4.30 -4.14 3.79
N PHE A 44 -4.18 -3.90 5.09
CA PHE A 44 -3.09 -3.15 5.69
C PHE A 44 -2.14 -4.11 6.39
N ARG A 45 -0.85 -4.06 6.04
CA ARG A 45 0.18 -4.90 6.64
C ARG A 45 1.27 -4.03 7.26
N THR A 46 1.82 -4.52 8.38
CA THR A 46 2.93 -3.87 9.08
C THR A 46 4.02 -4.90 9.34
N THR A 47 5.28 -4.52 9.08
CA THR A 47 6.45 -5.25 9.55
C THR A 47 7.24 -4.40 10.55
N CYS A 48 7.94 -5.06 11.47
CA CYS A 48 8.76 -4.40 12.49
C CYS A 48 10.21 -4.92 12.52
N VAL A 49 10.60 -5.80 11.60
CA VAL A 49 11.85 -6.58 11.71
C VAL A 49 13.12 -5.73 11.52
N ASP A 50 13.03 -4.55 10.89
CA ASP A 50 14.15 -3.61 10.71
C ASP A 50 13.67 -2.14 10.83
N GLY A 51 12.70 -1.92 11.71
CA GLY A 51 11.92 -0.68 11.79
C GLY A 51 10.48 -0.88 11.31
N VAL A 52 9.63 0.09 11.63
CA VAL A 52 8.20 0.02 11.28
C VAL A 52 8.04 0.39 9.81
N GLU A 53 7.54 -0.56 9.02
CA GLU A 53 7.18 -0.34 7.63
C GLU A 53 5.76 -0.84 7.39
N PHE A 54 5.02 -0.06 6.63
CA PHE A 54 3.61 -0.27 6.33
C PHE A 54 3.45 -0.59 4.86
N ALA A 55 2.49 -1.43 4.52
CA ALA A 55 2.10 -1.71 3.15
C ALA A 55 0.57 -1.72 3.03
N VAL A 56 0.07 -1.01 2.03
CA VAL A 56 -1.35 -0.90 1.70
C VAL A 56 -1.61 -1.70 0.43
N TYR A 57 -2.58 -2.60 0.50
CA TYR A 57 -3.04 -3.38 -0.63
C TYR A 57 -4.50 -3.07 -0.92
N GLU A 58 -4.83 -2.97 -2.20
CA GLU A 58 -6.19 -2.86 -2.70
C GLU A 58 -6.61 -4.19 -3.32
N ARG A 59 -7.86 -4.58 -3.05
CA ARG A 59 -8.44 -5.77 -3.65
C ARG A 59 -8.93 -5.47 -5.06
N ILE A 60 -8.41 -6.22 -6.00
CA ILE A 60 -8.86 -6.27 -7.39
C ILE A 60 -9.26 -7.71 -7.68
N ASP A 61 -10.56 -7.95 -7.84
CA ASP A 61 -11.17 -9.28 -7.97
C ASP A 61 -10.78 -10.22 -6.79
N ASN A 62 -10.00 -11.25 -7.09
CA ASN A 62 -9.52 -12.25 -6.14
C ASN A 62 -8.05 -12.05 -5.75
N PHE A 63 -7.49 -10.86 -6.00
CA PHE A 63 -6.12 -10.54 -5.66
C PHE A 63 -6.04 -9.26 -4.85
N PHE A 64 -5.12 -9.22 -3.92
CA PHE A 64 -4.66 -8.00 -3.30
C PHE A 64 -3.42 -7.53 -4.04
N VAL A 65 -3.46 -6.30 -4.53
CA VAL A 65 -2.39 -5.65 -5.29
C VAL A 65 -1.80 -4.54 -4.44
N LEU A 66 -0.48 -4.49 -4.36
CA LEU A 66 0.25 -3.51 -3.58
C LEU A 66 0.06 -2.11 -4.18
N VAL A 67 -0.53 -1.21 -3.39
CA VAL A 67 -0.69 0.20 -3.75
C VAL A 67 0.61 0.93 -3.43
N ASP A 68 1.07 0.81 -2.18
CA ASP A 68 2.35 1.38 -1.74
C ASP A 68 2.85 0.70 -0.45
N PHE A 69 4.15 0.85 -0.20
CA PHE A 69 4.79 0.54 1.07
C PHE A 69 5.68 1.71 1.51
N PHE A 70 5.64 2.06 2.79
CA PHE A 70 6.27 3.29 3.29
C PHE A 70 6.52 3.17 4.79
N LYS A 71 7.44 3.99 5.31
CA LYS A 71 7.76 4.01 6.75
C LYS A 71 6.97 5.08 7.50
N SER A 72 6.57 6.12 6.81
CA SER A 72 5.81 7.25 7.34
C SER A 72 4.68 7.64 6.39
N TYR A 73 3.60 8.21 6.93
CA TYR A 73 2.46 8.67 6.12
C TYR A 73 2.90 9.68 5.04
N ASP A 74 3.87 10.53 5.34
CA ASP A 74 4.35 11.56 4.42
C ASP A 74 5.01 10.97 3.16
N GLU A 75 5.67 9.82 3.29
CA GLU A 75 6.30 9.06 2.19
C GLU A 75 5.30 8.27 1.34
N ALA A 76 4.07 8.08 1.81
CA ALA A 76 3.06 7.33 1.08
C ALA A 76 2.63 8.07 -0.20
N CYS A 77 2.34 7.32 -1.26
CA CYS A 77 1.76 7.86 -2.48
C CYS A 77 0.35 8.42 -2.23
N ASP A 78 -0.12 9.27 -3.14
CA ASP A 78 -1.42 9.94 -2.99
C ASP A 78 -2.58 8.94 -2.91
N ASP A 79 -2.50 7.79 -3.59
CA ASP A 79 -3.56 6.78 -3.53
C ASP A 79 -3.56 6.02 -2.21
N ALA A 80 -2.39 5.67 -1.67
CA ALA A 80 -2.30 5.11 -0.33
C ALA A 80 -2.80 6.10 0.74
N LYS A 81 -2.48 7.39 0.60
CA LYS A 81 -2.97 8.46 1.48
C LYS A 81 -4.50 8.57 1.44
N LYS A 82 -5.11 8.55 0.26
CA LYS A 82 -6.58 8.55 0.12
C LYS A 82 -7.21 7.38 0.87
N ILE A 83 -6.69 6.17 0.69
CA ILE A 83 -7.20 4.97 1.38
C ILE A 83 -7.08 5.16 2.90
N ILE A 84 -5.93 5.60 3.41
CA ILE A 84 -5.73 5.84 4.85
C ILE A 84 -6.69 6.92 5.37
N ASP A 85 -6.89 7.99 4.61
CA ASP A 85 -7.76 9.10 4.98
C ASP A 85 -9.25 8.73 5.01
N GLU A 86 -9.67 7.73 4.22
CA GLU A 86 -11.02 7.16 4.27
C GLU A 86 -11.29 6.36 5.55
N TYR A 87 -10.25 5.90 6.25
CA TYR A 87 -10.36 5.09 7.48
C TYR A 87 -9.75 5.83 8.69
N PRO A 88 -10.56 6.57 9.48
CA PRO A 88 -10.09 7.39 10.58
C PRO A 88 -9.26 6.65 11.64
N ASP A 89 -9.57 5.37 11.87
CA ASP A 89 -8.84 4.54 12.84
C ASP A 89 -7.41 4.25 12.37
N ILE A 90 -7.23 3.98 11.07
CA ILE A 90 -5.91 3.78 10.46
C ILE A 90 -5.14 5.11 10.47
N LYS A 91 -5.79 6.21 10.07
CA LYS A 91 -5.20 7.56 10.12
C LYS A 91 -4.70 7.92 11.52
N ARG A 92 -5.49 7.59 12.56
CA ARG A 92 -5.10 7.78 13.96
C ARG A 92 -3.85 7.01 14.35
N MET A 93 -3.61 5.82 13.80
CA MET A 93 -2.36 5.07 14.07
C MET A 93 -1.13 5.85 13.61
N PHE A 94 -1.22 6.57 12.49
CA PHE A 94 -0.14 7.41 11.99
C PHE A 94 0.03 8.71 12.81
N SER A 95 -1.08 9.30 13.30
CA SER A 95 -1.01 10.50 14.15
C SER A 95 -0.55 10.22 15.59
N ALA A 96 -0.94 9.08 16.17
CA ALA A 96 -0.59 8.71 17.54
C ALA A 96 0.89 8.31 17.69
N ASN A 97 1.51 7.80 16.62
CA ASN A 97 2.94 7.47 16.59
C ASN A 97 3.86 8.71 16.53
N GLN A 98 3.34 9.92 16.36
CA GLN A 98 4.11 11.17 16.52
C GLN A 98 4.31 11.59 17.99
N LEU A 99 3.65 10.94 18.96
CA LEU A 99 3.67 11.33 20.38
C LEU A 99 4.53 10.45 21.29
N ARG A 100 5.38 9.58 20.73
CA ARG A 100 6.31 8.76 21.53
C ARG A 100 7.74 8.84 21.03
N TYR A 101 8.36 9.99 21.28
CA TYR A 101 9.80 10.13 21.46
C TYR A 101 10.06 10.99 22.70
#